data_AF-A0A431KDZ2-F1
#
_entry.id   AF-A0A431KDZ2-F1
#
_cell.length_a   1.000
_cell.length_b   1.000
_cell.length_c   1.000
_cell.angle_alpha   90.00
_cell.angle_beta   90.00
_cell.angle_gamma   90.00
#
_symmetry.space_group_name_H-M   'P 1'
#
loop_
_entity.id
_entity.type
_entity.pdbx_description
1 polymer ?
#
loop_
_entity_poly.entity_id
_entity_poly.type
_entity_poly.pdbx_seq_one_letter_code
_entity_poly.pdbx_strand_id
1 'polypeptide(L)'
;RWGIGPLISWTIPGGLEYARIEIAKAGAEAALAHFDGAVLGALRDTETALAVYARELDRNASLRTARKDAAEAARQVETLYLGGRAPYINDLDARRNLTSADAALAVSDSQLALDQVNLFLALGGGWEQASNDKQDHPAKTAGHH
;
A
#
# COMPACT_ATOMS: atom_id res chain seq x y z
N ARG A 1 34.56 -5.01 61.13
CA ARG A 1 33.30 -5.01 61.91
C ARG A 1 32.24 -5.66 61.04
N TRP A 2 31.85 -6.90 61.34
CA TRP A 2 30.87 -7.66 60.54
C TRP A 2 29.54 -7.70 61.31
N GLY A 3 28.44 -7.36 60.63
CA GLY A 3 27.09 -7.47 61.15
C GLY A 3 26.34 -8.53 60.35
N ILE A 4 25.97 -9.63 61.01
CA ILE A 4 25.04 -10.63 60.49
C ILE A 4 23.70 -10.32 61.14
N GLY A 5 22.76 -9.83 60.35
CA GLY A 5 21.36 -9.68 60.72
C GLY A 5 20.51 -10.04 59.50
N PRO A 6 19.34 -10.68 59.67
CA PRO A 6 18.53 -11.09 58.54
C PRO A 6 18.11 -9.84 57.76
N LEU A 7 18.51 -9.76 56.49
CA LEU A 7 18.14 -8.68 55.58
C LEU A 7 16.69 -8.88 55.09
N ILE A 8 15.75 -9.07 56.02
CA ILE A 8 14.33 -9.22 55.69
C ILE A 8 13.69 -7.84 55.87
N SER A 9 13.60 -7.11 54.76
CA SER A 9 12.81 -5.88 54.64
C SER A 9 11.36 -6.29 54.31
N TRP A 10 10.43 -6.04 55.24
CA TRP A 10 9.00 -6.21 54.99
C TRP A 10 8.38 -4.82 54.85
N THR A 11 7.91 -4.47 53.65
CA THR A 11 7.18 -3.22 53.41
C THR A 11 5.69 -3.55 53.44
N ILE A 12 4.92 -2.79 54.23
CA ILE A 12 3.46 -2.88 54.21
C ILE A 12 3.01 -1.99 53.06
N PRO A 13 2.35 -2.53 52.00
CA PRO A 13 1.98 -1.74 50.83
C PRO A 13 1.05 -0.60 51.23
N GLY A 14 1.46 0.64 50.91
CA GLY A 14 0.70 1.86 51.15
C GLY A 14 0.08 2.39 49.87
N GLY A 15 -0.55 3.57 49.93
CA GLY A 15 -1.23 4.18 48.78
C GLY A 15 -0.33 4.41 47.56
N LEU A 16 0.98 4.57 47.75
CA LEU A 16 1.94 4.78 46.66
C LEU A 16 2.17 3.51 45.83
N GLU A 17 2.28 2.34 46.46
CA GLU A 17 2.42 1.06 45.76
C GLU A 17 1.17 0.73 44.94
N TYR A 18 -0.03 0.97 45.51
CA TYR A 18 -1.28 0.85 44.76
C TYR A 18 -1.35 1.85 43.60
N ALA A 19 -0.96 3.12 43.81
CA ALA A 19 -0.91 4.11 42.73
C ALA A 19 0.05 3.70 41.60
N ARG A 20 1.21 3.10 41.91
CA ARG A 20 2.14 2.58 40.89
C ARG A 20 1.53 1.43 40.09
N ILE A 21 0.78 0.54 40.74
CA ILE A 21 0.06 -0.55 40.06
C ILE A 21 -1.01 0.03 39.13
N GLU A 22 -1.78 1.01 39.58
CA GLU A 22 -2.80 1.66 38.74
C GLU A 22 -2.18 2.40 37.54
N ILE A 23 -1.05 3.09 37.72
CA ILE A 23 -0.30 3.70 36.61
C ILE A 23 0.17 2.62 35.62
N ALA A 24 0.68 1.49 36.10
CA ALA A 24 1.14 0.40 35.24
C ALA A 24 -0.03 -0.23 34.45
N LYS A 25 -1.19 -0.42 35.08
CA LYS A 25 -2.41 -0.90 34.42
C LYS A 25 -2.89 0.08 33.34
N ALA A 26 -3.00 1.36 33.67
CA ALA A 26 -3.38 2.40 32.72
C ALA A 26 -2.41 2.47 31.52
N GLY A 27 -1.10 2.30 31.77
CA GLY A 27 -0.10 2.20 30.71
C GLY A 27 -0.29 0.97 29.80
N ALA A 28 -0.63 -0.18 30.38
CA ALA A 28 -0.92 -1.39 29.61
C ALA A 28 -2.20 -1.25 28.76
N GLU A 29 -3.26 -0.65 29.30
CA GLU A 29 -4.50 -0.35 28.56
C GLU A 29 -4.23 0.61 27.39
N ALA A 30 -3.42 1.64 27.60
CA ALA A 30 -3.01 2.55 26.53
C ALA A 30 -2.22 1.81 25.44
N ALA A 31 -1.28 0.95 25.82
CA ALA A 31 -0.50 0.15 24.86
C ALA A 31 -1.38 -0.80 24.04
N LEU A 32 -2.38 -1.42 24.66
CA LEU A 32 -3.36 -2.25 23.98
C LEU A 32 -4.19 -1.43 22.99
N ALA A 33 -4.72 -0.27 23.41
CA ALA A 33 -5.48 0.60 22.53
C ALA A 33 -4.66 1.09 21.33
N HIS A 34 -3.37 1.37 21.53
CA HIS A 34 -2.45 1.71 20.45
C HIS A 34 -2.23 0.55 19.47
N PHE A 35 -2.07 -0.67 20.00
CA PHE A 35 -1.95 -1.88 19.19
C PHE A 35 -3.21 -2.10 18.34
N ASP A 36 -4.40 -2.04 18.95
CA ASP A 36 -5.67 -2.20 18.25
C ASP A 36 -5.81 -1.16 17.14
N GLY A 37 -5.45 0.10 17.42
CA GLY A 37 -5.45 1.16 16.42
C GLY A 37 -4.52 0.87 15.24
N ALA A 38 -3.31 0.36 15.50
CA ALA A 38 -2.35 0.01 14.45
C ALA A 38 -2.85 -1.17 13.59
N VAL A 39 -3.43 -2.20 14.21
CA VAL A 39 -3.98 -3.37 13.50
C VAL A 39 -5.18 -2.98 12.64
N LEU A 40 -6.13 -2.23 13.20
CA LEU A 40 -7.31 -1.76 12.47
C LEU A 40 -6.93 -0.80 11.33
N GLY A 41 -5.93 0.04 11.53
CA GLY A 41 -5.36 0.90 10.49
C GLY A 41 -4.78 0.07 9.34
N ALA A 42 -3.92 -0.90 9.64
CA ALA A 42 -3.33 -1.77 8.63
C ALA A 42 -4.38 -2.58 7.84
N LEU A 43 -5.42 -3.09 8.51
CA LEU A 43 -6.52 -3.78 7.86
C LEU A 43 -7.29 -2.85 6.91
N ARG A 44 -7.62 -1.64 7.38
CA ARG A 44 -8.33 -0.62 6.59
C ARG A 44 -7.54 -0.23 5.34
N ASP A 45 -6.24 -0.02 5.47
CA ASP A 45 -5.37 0.35 4.36
C ASP A 45 -5.29 -0.78 3.32
N THR A 46 -5.16 -2.02 3.78
CA THR A 46 -5.14 -3.22 2.92
C THR A 46 -6.46 -3.40 2.17
N GLU A 47 -7.60 -3.31 2.87
CA GLU A 47 -8.92 -3.42 2.24
C GLU A 47 -9.12 -2.32 1.19
N THR A 48 -8.68 -1.10 1.49
CA THR A 48 -8.76 0.03 0.56
C THR A 48 -7.91 -0.22 -0.67
N ALA A 49 -6.65 -0.62 -0.51
CA ALA A 49 -5.75 -0.92 -1.63
C ALA A 49 -6.27 -2.07 -2.49
N LEU A 50 -6.80 -3.13 -1.88
CA LEU A 50 -7.38 -4.27 -2.60
C LEU A 50 -8.62 -3.86 -3.40
N ALA A 51 -9.51 -3.06 -2.80
CA ALA A 51 -10.72 -2.58 -3.47
C ALA A 51 -10.39 -1.69 -4.68
N VAL A 52 -9.37 -0.82 -4.55
CA VAL A 52 -8.88 0.02 -5.66
C VAL A 52 -8.32 -0.85 -6.78
N TYR A 53 -7.43 -1.79 -6.45
CA TYR A 53 -6.82 -2.70 -7.42
C TYR A 53 -7.86 -3.56 -8.16
N ALA A 54 -8.82 -4.14 -7.44
CA ALA A 54 -9.89 -4.95 -8.03
C ALA A 54 -10.75 -4.12 -9.00
N ARG A 55 -11.09 -2.88 -8.64
CA ARG A 55 -11.86 -2.00 -9.51
C ARG A 55 -11.10 -1.62 -10.78
N GLU A 56 -9.79 -1.41 -10.67
CA GLU A 56 -8.96 -1.09 -11.85
C GLU A 56 -8.79 -2.31 -12.77
N LEU A 57 -8.75 -3.55 -12.23
CA LEU A 57 -8.81 -4.77 -13.04
C LEU A 57 -10.07 -4.83 -13.93
N ASP A 58 -11.24 -4.58 -13.35
CA ASP A 58 -12.51 -4.59 -14.09
C ASP A 58 -12.55 -3.49 -15.17
N ARG A 59 -12.05 -2.31 -14.82
CA ARG A 59 -11.93 -1.19 -15.76
C ARG A 59 -10.97 -1.52 -16.89
N ASN A 60 -9.80 -2.09 -16.59
CA ASN A 60 -8.80 -2.48 -17.57
C ASN A 60 -9.36 -3.51 -18.57
N ALA A 61 -10.07 -4.53 -18.07
CA ALA A 61 -10.74 -5.53 -18.90
C ALA A 61 -11.77 -4.89 -19.86
N SER A 62 -12.55 -3.92 -19.36
CA SER A 62 -13.51 -3.16 -20.16
C SER A 62 -12.81 -2.34 -21.25
N LEU A 63 -11.69 -1.68 -20.93
CA LEU A 63 -10.89 -0.90 -21.88
C LEU A 63 -10.22 -1.79 -22.93
N ARG A 64 -9.74 -2.99 -22.56
CA ARG A 64 -9.22 -3.99 -23.52
C ARG A 64 -10.28 -4.39 -24.53
N THR A 65 -11.51 -4.59 -24.08
CA THR A 65 -12.66 -4.90 -24.95
C THR A 65 -12.96 -3.73 -25.87
N ALA A 66 -13.09 -2.50 -25.33
CA ALA A 66 -13.35 -1.31 -26.13
C ALA A 66 -12.27 -1.06 -27.20
N ARG A 67 -11.00 -1.29 -26.87
CA ARG A 67 -9.88 -1.19 -27.82
C ARG A 67 -9.96 -2.25 -28.91
N LYS A 68 -10.34 -3.49 -28.58
CA LYS A 68 -10.54 -4.56 -29.56
C LYS A 68 -11.64 -4.17 -30.56
N ASP A 69 -12.76 -3.67 -30.06
CA ASP A 69 -13.91 -3.26 -30.88
C ASP A 69 -13.55 -2.07 -31.78
N ALA A 70 -12.86 -1.07 -31.23
CA ALA A 70 -12.36 0.06 -32.01
C ALA A 70 -11.38 -0.37 -33.12
N ALA A 71 -10.52 -1.36 -32.84
CA ALA A 71 -9.59 -1.90 -33.82
C ALA A 71 -10.32 -2.64 -34.95
N GLU A 72 -11.39 -3.36 -34.62
CA GLU A 72 -12.23 -4.03 -35.60
C GLU A 72 -12.97 -3.02 -36.49
N ALA A 73 -13.59 -2.00 -35.89
CA ALA A 73 -14.24 -0.92 -36.62
C ALA A 73 -13.27 -0.19 -37.56
N ALA A 74 -12.06 0.13 -37.10
CA ALA A 74 -11.03 0.75 -37.94
C ALA A 74 -10.69 -0.10 -39.16
N ARG A 75 -10.48 -1.43 -38.99
CA ARG A 75 -10.21 -2.34 -40.11
C ARG A 75 -11.36 -2.42 -41.11
N GLN A 76 -12.61 -2.44 -40.61
CA GLN A 76 -13.80 -2.48 -41.46
C GLN A 76 -13.94 -1.20 -42.29
N VAL A 77 -13.76 -0.03 -41.67
CA VAL A 77 -13.86 1.26 -42.35
C VAL A 77 -12.72 1.47 -43.34
N GLU A 78 -11.50 1.06 -42.99
CA GLU A 78 -10.35 1.05 -43.91
C GLU A 78 -10.66 0.23 -45.17
N THR A 79 -11.24 -0.96 -45.00
CA THR A 79 -11.65 -1.83 -46.13
C THR A 79 -12.70 -1.14 -47.02
N LEU A 80 -13.68 -0.46 -46.43
CA LEU A 80 -14.69 0.28 -47.18
C LEU A 80 -14.10 1.49 -47.92
N TYR A 81 -13.18 2.21 -47.29
CA TYR A 81 -12.48 3.34 -47.91
C TYR A 81 -11.65 2.88 -49.12
N LEU A 82 -10.81 1.84 -48.95
CA LEU A 82 -10.02 1.26 -50.04
C LEU A 82 -10.91 0.72 -51.17
N GLY A 83 -12.10 0.21 -50.83
CA GLY A 83 -13.11 -0.23 -51.78
C GLY A 83 -13.97 0.89 -52.40
N GLY A 84 -13.68 2.17 -52.12
CA GLY A 84 -14.43 3.33 -52.62
C GLY A 84 -15.86 3.46 -52.07
N ARG A 85 -16.20 2.70 -51.03
CA ARG A 85 -17.53 2.60 -50.42
C ARG A 85 -17.71 3.49 -49.19
N ALA A 86 -16.63 4.09 -48.69
CA ALA A 86 -16.66 5.08 -47.61
C ALA A 86 -15.70 6.25 -47.90
N PRO A 87 -16.04 7.48 -47.49
CA PRO A 87 -15.13 8.61 -47.53
C PRO A 87 -13.91 8.43 -46.63
N TYR A 88 -12.77 9.03 -46.98
CA TYR A 88 -11.53 8.99 -46.19
C TYR A 88 -11.71 9.54 -44.76
N ILE A 89 -12.59 10.53 -44.57
CA ILE A 89 -12.83 11.11 -43.24
C ILE A 89 -13.35 10.06 -42.24
N ASN A 90 -14.12 9.08 -42.71
CA ASN A 90 -14.60 8.00 -41.84
C ASN A 90 -13.44 7.10 -41.37
N ASP A 91 -12.46 6.82 -42.25
CA ASP A 91 -11.26 6.05 -41.89
C ASP A 91 -10.42 6.82 -40.85
N LEU A 92 -10.25 8.13 -41.04
CA LEU A 92 -9.55 8.98 -40.08
C LEU A 92 -10.24 9.00 -38.70
N ASP A 93 -11.57 9.13 -38.67
CA ASP A 93 -12.34 9.11 -37.43
C ASP A 93 -12.24 7.75 -36.73
N ALA A 94 -12.31 6.64 -37.48
CA ALA A 94 -12.16 5.30 -36.92
C ALA A 94 -10.76 5.06 -36.33
N ARG A 95 -9.69 5.52 -37.01
CA ARG A 95 -8.31 5.48 -36.51
C ARG A 95 -8.11 6.38 -35.29
N ARG A 96 -8.76 7.53 -35.25
CA ARG A 96 -8.75 8.44 -34.09
C ARG A 96 -9.41 7.79 -32.88
N ASN A 97 -10.53 7.10 -33.08
CA ASN A 97 -11.21 6.36 -32.03
C ASN A 97 -10.34 5.21 -31.49
N LEU A 98 -9.69 4.44 -32.38
CA LEU A 98 -8.74 3.40 -31.97
C LEU A 98 -7.57 3.98 -31.16
N THR A 99 -6.93 5.04 -31.66
CA THR A 99 -5.84 5.72 -30.94
C THR A 99 -6.28 6.19 -29.55
N SER A 100 -7.51 6.71 -29.43
CA SER A 100 -8.05 7.13 -28.13
C SER A 100 -8.28 5.95 -27.18
N ALA A 101 -8.75 4.80 -27.70
CA ALA A 101 -8.93 3.58 -26.91
C ALA A 101 -7.58 2.98 -26.48
N ASP A 102 -6.56 2.99 -27.35
CA ASP A 102 -5.21 2.56 -27.00
C ASP A 102 -4.60 3.44 -25.90
N ALA A 103 -4.76 4.76 -26.00
CA ALA A 103 -4.29 5.68 -24.97
C ALA A 103 -4.97 5.44 -23.62
N ALA A 104 -6.29 5.23 -23.61
CA ALA A 104 -7.04 4.92 -22.39
C ALA A 104 -6.60 3.60 -21.75
N LEU A 105 -6.38 2.55 -22.56
CA LEU A 105 -5.87 1.27 -22.07
C LEU A 105 -4.45 1.40 -21.50
N ALA A 106 -3.56 2.15 -22.15
CA ALA A 106 -2.19 2.36 -21.66
C ALA A 106 -2.15 3.09 -20.31
N VAL A 107 -3.03 4.08 -20.12
CA VAL A 107 -3.20 4.76 -18.82
C VAL A 107 -3.67 3.77 -17.75
N SER A 108 -4.64 2.91 -18.08
CA SER A 108 -5.16 1.88 -17.16
C SER A 108 -4.11 0.81 -16.83
N ASP A 109 -3.33 0.34 -17.81
CA ASP A 109 -2.23 -0.59 -17.57
C ASP A 109 -1.19 0.00 -16.61
N SER A 110 -0.89 1.30 -16.73
CA SER A 110 0.01 2.00 -15.83
C SER A 110 -0.58 2.12 -14.42
N GLN A 111 -1.87 2.45 -14.31
CA GLN A 111 -2.55 2.53 -13.02
C GLN A 111 -2.60 1.18 -12.31
N LEU A 112 -2.90 0.11 -13.05
CA LEU A 112 -2.94 -1.24 -12.51
C LEU A 112 -1.60 -1.67 -11.90
N ALA A 113 -0.48 -1.30 -12.54
CA ALA A 113 0.85 -1.54 -11.99
C ALA A 113 1.11 -0.75 -10.70
N LEU A 114 0.69 0.52 -10.63
CA LEU A 114 0.80 1.34 -9.42
C LEU A 114 -0.06 0.75 -8.28
N ASP A 115 -1.29 0.35 -8.58
CA ASP A 115 -2.21 -0.23 -7.61
C ASP A 115 -1.69 -1.57 -7.06
N GLN A 116 -1.03 -2.37 -7.90
CA GLN A 116 -0.36 -3.59 -7.47
C GLN A 116 0.78 -3.32 -6.48
N VAL A 117 1.60 -2.29 -6.73
CA VAL A 117 2.66 -1.87 -5.81
C VAL A 117 2.07 -1.35 -4.49
N ASN A 118 1.01 -0.55 -4.56
CA ASN A 118 0.33 -0.03 -3.36
C ASN A 118 -0.27 -1.15 -2.51
N LEU A 119 -0.90 -2.15 -3.14
CA LEU A 119 -1.40 -3.34 -2.45
C LEU A 119 -0.27 -4.14 -1.79
N PHE A 120 0.86 -4.31 -2.47
CA PHE A 120 2.04 -4.96 -1.90
C PHE A 120 2.55 -4.23 -0.65
N LEU A 121 2.64 -2.89 -0.70
CA LEU A 121 3.06 -2.08 0.45
C LEU A 121 2.05 -2.17 1.62
N ALA A 122 0.75 -2.12 1.33
CA ALA A 122 -0.30 -2.21 2.35
C ALA A 122 -0.32 -3.57 3.06
N LEU A 123 -0.02 -4.65 2.34
CA LEU A 123 0.14 -6.01 2.91
C LEU A 123 1.40 -6.18 3.77
N GLY A 124 2.19 -5.13 3.94
CA GLY A 124 3.45 -5.17 4.66
C GLY A 124 4.61 -5.64 3.79
N GLY A 125 4.65 -5.25 2.51
CA GLY A 125 5.88 -5.29 1.71
C GLY A 125 6.83 -4.15 2.07
N GLY A 126 8.15 -4.39 2.04
CA GLY A 126 9.18 -3.34 2.22
C GLY A 126 9.84 -3.22 3.60
N TRP A 127 9.57 -4.13 4.54
CA TRP A 127 10.21 -4.13 5.87
C TRP A 127 11.71 -4.49 5.84
N GLU A 128 12.19 -5.22 4.83
CA GLU A 128 13.62 -5.56 4.71
C GLU A 128 14.52 -4.34 4.47
N GLN A 129 14.05 -3.31 3.76
CA GLN A 129 14.83 -2.07 3.58
C GLN A 129 14.98 -1.27 4.88
N ALA A 130 13.91 -1.18 5.69
CA ALA A 130 13.93 -0.44 6.95
C ALA A 130 14.78 -1.12 8.04
N SER A 131 14.94 -2.44 7.98
CA SER A 131 15.84 -3.17 8.89
C SER A 131 17.33 -2.99 8.58
N ASN A 132 17.68 -2.71 7.32
CA ASN A 132 19.07 -2.56 6.90
C ASN A 132 19.66 -1.18 7.25
N ASP A 133 18.81 -0.15 7.34
CA ASP A 133 19.23 1.24 7.65
C ASP A 133 19.61 1.44 9.14
N LYS A 134 19.30 0.47 10.02
CA LYS A 134 19.73 0.49 11.44
C LYS A 134 21.12 -0.10 11.68
N GLN A 135 21.74 -0.77 10.71
CA GLN A 135 23.03 -1.44 10.91
C GLN A 135 24.27 -0.57 10.59
N ASP A 136 24.10 0.59 9.94
CA ASP A 136 25.21 1.47 9.53
C ASP A 136 25.47 2.67 10.48
N HIS A 137 25.44 2.44 11.80
CA HIS A 137 26.01 3.40 12.75
C HIS A 137 27.46 3.03 13.07
N PRO A 138 28.49 3.67 12.46
CA PRO A 138 29.85 3.49 12.92
C PRO A 138 29.95 4.07 14.33
N ALA A 139 30.19 3.18 15.31
CA ALA A 139 30.52 3.54 16.68
C ALA A 139 31.77 4.44 16.67
N LYS A 140 31.57 5.75 16.76
CA LYS A 140 32.65 6.70 17.04
C LYS A 140 33.13 6.43 18.47
N THR A 141 34.16 5.61 18.60
CA THR A 141 34.93 5.45 19.82
C THR A 141 35.59 6.79 20.15
N ALA A 142 34.98 7.53 21.08
CA ALA A 142 35.68 8.52 21.87
C ALA A 142 36.53 7.76 22.90
N GLY A 143 37.85 7.89 22.81
CA GLY A 143 38.73 7.27 23.79
C GLY A 143 40.22 7.48 23.52
N HIS A 144 40.75 8.56 24.11
CA HIS A 144 42.10 8.69 24.68
C HIS A 144 43.32 8.44 23.77
N HIS A 145 44.07 9.52 23.49
CA HIS A 145 45.45 9.71 23.97
C HIS A 145 45.84 11.18 23.90
#